data_AF-A0A6I4I8L1-F1
#
_entry.id   AF-A0A6I4I8L1-F1
#
_cell.length_a   1.000
_cell.length_b   1.000
_cell.length_c   1.000
_cell.angle_alpha   90.00
_cell.angle_beta   90.00
_cell.angle_gamma   90.00
#
_symmetry.space_group_name_H-M   'P 1'
#
loop_
_entity.id
_entity.type
_entity.pdbx_description
1 polymer ?
#
loop_
_entity_poly.entity_id
_entity_poly.type
_entity_poly.pdbx_seq_one_letter_code
_entity_poly.pdbx_strand_id
1 'polypeptide(L)'
;MAKYLDSNKVYRALAFIDPYGMTVNWESIQALKGLGIDFWILVPTGLGVSRLLKNDGNISEAWQRKLEKFLGLDRQYIIDYFYQRRSVSTLFGEETQINKEKDIVTKIGNLYTERLKTVFEYVSESFVMKNSTNSIMYHFMMATNNHSGLKIANDVIKPKYKL
;
A
#
# COMPACT_ATOMS: atom_id res chain seq x y z
N MET A 1 -4.95 19.61 -8.51
CA MET A 1 -3.64 19.20 -9.09
C MET A 1 -3.81 18.38 -10.37
N ALA A 2 -4.37 17.16 -10.33
CA ALA A 2 -4.49 16.29 -11.51
C ALA A 2 -5.07 16.99 -12.75
N LYS A 3 -6.26 17.60 -12.61
CA LYS A 3 -6.91 18.39 -13.68
C LYS A 3 -6.00 19.50 -14.27
N TYR A 4 -5.21 20.16 -13.43
CA TYR A 4 -4.31 21.22 -13.88
C TYR A 4 -3.16 20.67 -14.73
N LEU A 5 -2.50 19.60 -14.27
CA LEU A 5 -1.42 18.93 -15.02
C LEU A 5 -1.93 18.31 -16.31
N ASP A 6 -3.17 17.81 -16.30
CA ASP A 6 -3.80 17.26 -17.50
C ASP A 6 -4.01 18.33 -18.58
N SER A 7 -4.48 19.51 -18.19
CA SER A 7 -4.66 20.65 -19.11
C SER A 7 -3.35 21.34 -19.49
N ASN A 8 -2.27 21.17 -18.72
CA ASN A 8 -1.00 21.88 -18.93
C ASN A 8 0.21 20.92 -18.92
N LYS A 9 0.34 20.13 -20.01
CA LYS A 9 1.34 19.04 -20.13
C LYS A 9 2.81 19.48 -20.05
N VAL A 10 3.09 20.79 -20.20
CA VAL A 10 4.45 21.35 -20.08
C VAL A 10 4.95 21.38 -18.64
N TYR A 11 4.05 21.39 -17.65
CA TYR A 11 4.44 21.41 -16.25
C TYR A 11 4.63 20.00 -15.71
N ARG A 12 5.60 19.88 -14.81
CA ARG A 12 5.87 18.66 -14.05
C ARG A 12 5.68 18.95 -12.57
N ALA A 13 5.29 17.94 -11.81
CA ALA A 13 5.10 18.03 -10.38
C ALA A 13 5.92 16.98 -9.62
N LEU A 14 6.34 17.35 -8.43
CA LEU A 14 6.85 16.44 -7.41
C LEU A 14 5.89 16.50 -6.23
N ALA A 15 5.31 15.36 -5.84
CA ALA A 15 4.38 15.28 -4.73
C ALA A 15 4.92 14.37 -3.64
N PHE A 16 4.88 14.84 -2.40
CA PHE A 16 5.15 14.05 -1.20
C PHE A 16 3.88 13.96 -0.38
N ILE A 17 3.32 12.77 -0.29
CA ILE A 17 2.05 12.52 0.40
C ILE A 17 2.31 11.64 1.63
N ASP A 18 1.96 12.18 2.80
CA ASP A 18 1.77 11.43 4.03
C ASP A 18 0.25 11.26 4.24
N PRO A 19 -0.32 10.11 3.86
CA PRO A 19 -1.68 9.77 4.21
C PRO A 19 -1.72 9.64 5.73
N TYR A 20 -2.23 10.66 6.42
CA TYR A 20 -2.46 10.60 7.86
C TYR A 20 -3.42 9.44 8.18
N GLY A 21 -2.88 8.24 8.41
CA GLY A 21 -3.64 6.99 8.32
C GLY A 21 -4.11 6.68 6.89
N MET A 22 -5.26 6.03 6.72
CA MET A 22 -5.74 5.61 5.38
C MET A 22 -6.71 6.63 4.77
N THR A 23 -6.31 7.89 4.68
CA THR A 23 -7.17 9.01 4.22
C THR A 23 -7.11 9.26 2.71
N VAL A 24 -6.02 8.84 2.06
CA VAL A 24 -5.88 8.95 0.60
C VAL A 24 -6.58 7.78 -0.07
N ASN A 25 -7.73 8.06 -0.71
CA ASN A 25 -8.45 7.07 -1.51
C ASN A 25 -7.67 6.74 -2.80
N TRP A 26 -7.78 5.49 -3.24
CA TRP A 26 -7.10 4.99 -4.44
C TRP A 26 -7.48 5.76 -5.71
N GLU A 27 -8.76 6.17 -5.84
CA GLU A 27 -9.25 6.98 -6.96
C GLU A 27 -8.44 8.27 -7.16
N SER A 28 -8.01 8.91 -6.07
CA SER A 28 -7.17 10.12 -6.12
C SER A 28 -5.80 9.84 -6.75
N ILE A 29 -5.25 8.64 -6.51
CA ILE A 29 -3.99 8.20 -7.12
C ILE A 29 -4.22 7.81 -8.58
N GLN A 30 -5.33 7.13 -8.90
CA GLN A 30 -5.68 6.78 -10.28
C GLN A 30 -5.82 8.02 -11.18
N ALA A 31 -6.32 9.13 -10.64
CA ALA A 31 -6.41 10.40 -11.35
C ALA A 31 -5.04 10.97 -11.78
N LEU A 32 -3.92 10.43 -11.29
CA LEU A 32 -2.55 10.80 -11.66
C LEU A 32 -2.00 10.02 -12.86
N LYS A 33 -2.75 9.02 -13.36
CA LYS A 33 -2.30 8.15 -14.46
C LYS A 33 -1.92 8.96 -15.70
N GLY A 34 -0.73 8.68 -16.23
CA GLY A 34 -0.20 9.36 -17.42
C GLY A 34 0.15 10.83 -17.23
N LEU A 35 0.07 11.37 -16.00
CA LEU A 35 0.47 12.74 -15.72
C LEU A 35 1.97 12.85 -15.48
N GLY A 36 2.49 14.05 -15.68
CA GLY A 36 3.90 14.38 -15.48
C GLY A 36 4.26 14.60 -14.02
N ILE A 37 4.15 13.55 -13.19
CA ILE A 37 4.34 13.64 -11.75
C ILE A 37 5.28 12.55 -11.22
N ASP A 38 6.16 12.95 -10.32
CA ASP A 38 6.92 12.05 -9.44
C ASP A 38 6.21 12.02 -8.08
N PHE A 39 5.69 10.86 -7.70
CA PHE A 39 4.77 10.70 -6.58
C PHE A 39 5.40 9.88 -5.45
N TRP A 40 5.82 10.55 -4.40
CA TRP A 40 6.28 9.94 -3.16
C TRP A 40 5.13 9.75 -2.18
N ILE A 41 5.07 8.56 -1.58
CA ILE A 41 4.02 8.21 -0.61
C ILE A 41 4.57 7.44 0.58
N LEU A 42 4.12 7.81 1.78
CA LEU A 42 4.38 7.10 3.03
C LEU A 42 3.19 6.18 3.35
N VAL A 43 3.23 4.93 2.91
CA VAL A 43 2.10 3.99 3.04
C VAL A 43 2.01 3.46 4.49
N PRO A 44 0.90 3.68 5.23
CA PRO A 44 0.73 3.20 6.61
C PRO A 44 0.37 1.71 6.67
N THR A 45 1.29 0.85 6.23
CA THR A 45 1.05 -0.60 6.12
C THR A 45 0.83 -1.26 7.48
N GLY A 46 1.66 -0.91 8.48
CA GLY A 46 1.61 -1.49 9.83
C GLY A 46 0.60 -0.79 10.74
N LEU A 47 0.56 0.54 10.67
CA LEU A 47 -0.32 1.35 11.53
C LEU A 47 -1.74 1.55 11.00
N GLY A 48 -1.97 1.31 9.71
CA GLY A 48 -3.28 1.42 9.07
C GLY A 48 -3.82 0.06 8.66
N VAL A 49 -3.40 -0.41 7.49
CA VAL A 49 -4.01 -1.56 6.80
C VAL A 49 -3.94 -2.83 7.65
N SER A 50 -2.77 -3.16 8.20
CA SER A 50 -2.59 -4.38 9.01
C SER A 50 -3.49 -4.41 10.25
N ARG A 51 -3.78 -3.25 10.85
CA ARG A 51 -4.66 -3.15 12.04
C ARG A 51 -6.12 -3.39 11.73
N LEU A 52 -6.58 -3.06 10.52
CA LEU A 52 -7.96 -3.31 10.10
C LEU A 52 -8.19 -4.78 9.71
N LEU A 53 -7.14 -5.46 9.22
CA LEU A 53 -7.16 -6.90 8.95
C LEU A 53 -7.05 -7.68 10.26
N LYS A 54 -8.17 -8.02 10.91
CA LYS A 54 -8.17 -8.82 12.15
C LYS A 54 -7.71 -10.25 11.91
N ASN A 55 -7.14 -10.91 12.93
CA ASN A 55 -6.60 -12.27 12.78
C ASN A 55 -7.66 -13.32 12.40
N ASP A 56 -8.89 -13.14 12.88
CA ASP A 56 -10.06 -14.01 12.67
C ASP A 56 -10.84 -13.72 11.38
N GLY A 57 -10.42 -12.70 10.60
CA GLY A 57 -11.14 -12.27 9.41
C GLY A 57 -12.46 -11.55 9.66
N ASN A 58 -12.88 -11.38 10.92
CA ASN A 58 -14.15 -10.73 11.26
C ASN A 58 -14.03 -9.19 11.23
N ILE A 59 -13.83 -8.64 10.05
CA ILE A 59 -13.63 -7.21 9.80
C ILE A 59 -15.00 -6.51 9.74
N SER A 60 -15.19 -5.41 10.48
CA SER A 60 -16.44 -4.63 10.40
C SER A 60 -16.67 -4.03 9.02
N GLU A 61 -17.95 -3.83 8.65
CA GLU A 61 -18.36 -3.20 7.39
C GLU A 61 -17.69 -1.84 7.13
N ALA A 62 -17.53 -1.01 8.16
CA ALA A 62 -16.87 0.28 8.05
C ALA A 62 -15.38 0.14 7.71
N TRP A 63 -14.70 -0.85 8.29
CA TRP A 63 -13.28 -1.13 8.03
C TRP A 63 -13.07 -1.76 6.66
N GLN A 64 -13.96 -2.65 6.23
CA GLN A 64 -13.93 -3.22 4.88
C GLN A 64 -14.04 -2.10 3.84
N ARG A 65 -15.02 -1.20 3.97
CA ARG A 65 -15.15 -0.02 3.08
C ARG A 65 -13.90 0.85 3.07
N LYS A 66 -13.22 1.01 4.21
CA LYS A 66 -11.99 1.80 4.31
C LYS A 66 -10.81 1.10 3.61
N LEU A 67 -10.71 -0.22 3.72
CA LEU A 67 -9.73 -1.03 2.99
C LEU A 67 -9.97 -0.96 1.47
N GLU A 68 -11.22 -1.12 1.04
CA GLU A 68 -11.60 -1.04 -0.38
C GLU A 68 -11.24 0.32 -0.98
N LYS A 69 -11.59 1.42 -0.30
CA LYS A 69 -11.25 2.78 -0.76
C LYS A 69 -9.75 3.04 -0.80
N PHE A 70 -9.00 2.58 0.20
CA PHE A 70 -7.56 2.84 0.30
C PHE A 70 -6.75 2.01 -0.70
N LEU A 71 -7.11 0.74 -0.91
CA LEU A 71 -6.40 -0.17 -1.81
C LEU A 71 -6.94 -0.10 -3.26
N GLY A 72 -8.19 0.35 -3.43
CA GLY A 72 -8.92 0.34 -4.69
C GLY A 72 -9.24 -1.07 -5.19
N LEU A 73 -9.41 -2.01 -4.25
CA LEU A 73 -9.68 -3.42 -4.51
C LEU A 73 -11.03 -3.78 -3.91
N ASP A 74 -11.71 -4.75 -4.51
CA ASP A 74 -12.94 -5.28 -3.96
C ASP A 74 -12.66 -6.10 -2.70
N ARG A 75 -13.68 -6.17 -1.84
CA ARG A 75 -13.65 -6.93 -0.59
C ARG A 75 -13.23 -8.39 -0.77
N GLN A 76 -13.72 -9.08 -1.80
CA GLN A 76 -13.46 -10.50 -1.98
C GLN A 76 -11.97 -10.74 -2.26
N TYR A 77 -11.38 -9.97 -3.17
CA TYR A 77 -9.95 -9.99 -3.44
C TYR A 77 -9.12 -9.73 -2.19
N ILE A 78 -9.48 -8.72 -1.38
CA ILE A 78 -8.76 -8.39 -0.15
C ILE A 78 -8.77 -9.57 0.82
N ILE A 79 -9.92 -10.23 1.00
CA ILE A 79 -10.02 -11.40 1.87
C ILE A 79 -9.17 -12.55 1.35
N ASP A 80 -9.30 -12.88 0.07
CA ASP A 80 -8.59 -14.03 -0.52
C ASP A 80 -7.06 -13.82 -0.54
N TYR A 81 -6.61 -12.56 -0.66
CA TYR A 81 -5.17 -12.24 -0.66
C TYR A 81 -4.54 -12.30 0.75
N PHE A 82 -5.31 -12.01 1.80
CA PHE A 82 -4.78 -11.83 3.16
C PHE A 82 -5.17 -12.92 4.16
N TYR A 83 -6.03 -13.86 3.79
CA TYR A 83 -6.51 -14.91 4.67
C TYR A 83 -6.42 -16.29 4.04
N GLN A 84 -6.05 -17.28 4.84
CA GLN A 84 -6.13 -18.69 4.50
C GLN A 84 -7.27 -19.34 5.28
N ARG A 85 -8.04 -20.19 4.60
CA ARG A 85 -9.01 -21.09 5.23
C ARG A 85 -8.36 -22.45 5.38
N ARG A 86 -8.41 -23.03 6.57
CA ARG A 86 -7.92 -24.38 6.84
C ARG A 86 -9.00 -25.17 7.57
N SER A 87 -9.30 -26.38 7.11
CA SER A 87 -10.07 -27.33 7.90
C SER A 87 -9.14 -27.91 8.97
N VAL A 88 -9.56 -27.83 10.22
CA VAL A 88 -8.82 -28.34 11.37
C VAL A 88 -9.73 -29.32 12.09
N SER A 89 -9.26 -30.55 12.27
CA SER A 89 -9.95 -31.54 13.09
C SER A 89 -9.79 -31.19 14.57
N THR A 90 -10.91 -30.95 15.24
CA THR A 90 -10.99 -30.67 16.68
C THR A 90 -11.62 -31.85 17.41
N LEU A 91 -11.65 -31.79 18.75
CA LEU A 91 -12.35 -32.78 19.58
C LEU A 91 -13.87 -32.84 19.32
N PHE A 92 -14.43 -31.85 18.62
CA PHE A 92 -15.85 -31.74 18.31
C PHE A 92 -16.16 -31.90 16.81
N GLY A 93 -15.17 -32.31 16.00
CA GLY A 93 -15.32 -32.50 14.56
C GLY A 93 -14.45 -31.54 13.73
N GLU A 94 -14.68 -31.50 12.42
CA GLU A 94 -13.97 -30.59 11.52
C GLU A 94 -14.50 -29.16 11.65
N GLU A 95 -13.60 -28.22 11.93
CA GLU A 95 -13.89 -26.80 11.94
C GLU A 95 -13.07 -26.07 10.88
N THR A 96 -13.69 -25.15 10.14
CA THR A 96 -12.95 -24.26 9.24
C THR A 96 -12.43 -23.06 10.02
N GLN A 97 -11.12 -22.95 10.13
CA GLN A 97 -10.45 -21.79 10.72
C GLN A 97 -9.98 -20.83 9.64
N ILE A 98 -10.23 -19.53 9.86
CA ILE A 98 -9.70 -18.44 9.05
C ILE A 98 -8.49 -17.88 9.78
N ASN A 99 -7.34 -17.94 9.13
CA ASN A 99 -6.10 -17.40 9.68
C ASN A 99 -5.55 -16.33 8.74
N LYS A 100 -5.18 -15.20 9.33
CA LYS A 100 -4.46 -14.14 8.63
C LYS A 100 -3.09 -14.64 8.15
N GLU A 101 -2.74 -14.24 6.95
CA GLU A 101 -1.48 -14.59 6.30
C GLU A 101 -0.25 -14.13 7.08
N LYS A 102 0.84 -14.90 6.97
CA LYS A 102 2.15 -14.53 7.52
C LYS A 102 2.72 -13.30 6.79
N ASP A 103 3.58 -12.55 7.48
CA ASP A 103 4.27 -11.37 6.96
C ASP A 103 3.33 -10.33 6.32
N ILE A 104 2.14 -10.17 6.92
CA ILE A 104 1.06 -9.36 6.36
C ILE A 104 1.52 -7.94 6.02
N VAL A 105 2.35 -7.32 6.85
CA VAL A 105 2.76 -5.92 6.66
C VAL A 105 3.61 -5.78 5.38
N THR A 106 4.47 -6.76 5.12
CA THR A 106 5.25 -6.86 3.88
C THR A 106 4.35 -7.17 2.70
N LYS A 107 3.39 -8.10 2.84
CA LYS A 107 2.41 -8.40 1.78
C LYS A 107 1.58 -7.18 1.38
N ILE A 108 1.21 -6.33 2.35
CA ILE A 108 0.51 -5.07 2.09
C ILE A 108 1.42 -4.11 1.31
N GLY A 109 2.68 -3.97 1.72
CA GLY A 109 3.66 -3.14 1.00
C GLY A 109 3.80 -3.57 -0.46
N ASN A 110 4.01 -4.87 -0.70
CA ASN A 110 4.11 -5.44 -2.03
C ASN A 110 2.83 -5.25 -2.85
N LEU A 111 1.66 -5.50 -2.25
CA LEU A 111 0.39 -5.26 -2.91
C LEU A 111 0.27 -3.80 -3.34
N TYR A 112 0.59 -2.86 -2.45
CA TYR A 112 0.51 -1.43 -2.77
C TYR A 112 1.48 -1.02 -3.88
N THR A 113 2.69 -1.59 -3.92
CA THR A 113 3.64 -1.43 -5.03
C THR A 113 3.03 -1.90 -6.35
N GLU A 114 2.44 -3.10 -6.40
CA GLU A 114 1.78 -3.63 -7.60
C GLU A 114 0.60 -2.76 -8.02
N ARG A 115 -0.16 -2.23 -7.06
CA ARG A 115 -1.23 -1.28 -7.33
C ARG A 115 -0.68 0.00 -7.97
N LEU A 116 0.40 0.57 -7.46
CA LEU A 116 1.01 1.78 -8.03
C LEU A 116 1.49 1.55 -9.48
N LYS A 117 2.00 0.36 -9.81
CA LYS A 117 2.38 -0.02 -11.18
C LYS A 117 1.21 -0.04 -12.17
N THR A 118 -0.04 -0.08 -11.70
CA THR A 118 -1.22 0.05 -12.59
C THR A 118 -1.48 1.50 -13.05
N VAL A 119 -0.87 2.46 -12.36
CA VAL A 119 -1.03 3.91 -12.56
C VAL A 119 0.24 4.52 -13.15
N PHE A 120 1.41 4.06 -12.71
CA PHE A 120 2.72 4.57 -13.08
C PHE A 120 3.56 3.48 -13.76
N GLU A 121 4.42 3.88 -14.70
CA GLU A 121 5.33 2.96 -15.41
C GLU A 121 6.40 2.37 -14.48
N TYR A 122 6.86 3.15 -13.51
CA TYR A 122 7.93 2.76 -12.59
C TYR A 122 7.53 3.00 -11.14
N VAL A 123 7.97 2.11 -10.24
CA VAL A 123 7.87 2.26 -8.79
C VAL A 123 9.22 1.87 -8.19
N SER A 124 9.72 2.68 -7.25
CA SER A 124 10.98 2.43 -6.55
C SER A 124 10.91 1.18 -5.67
N GLU A 125 12.07 0.74 -5.18
CA GLU A 125 12.09 -0.14 -4.01
C GLU A 125 11.40 0.57 -2.83
N SER A 126 10.88 -0.21 -1.89
CA SER A 126 10.25 0.35 -0.70
C SER A 126 11.26 0.47 0.44
N PHE A 127 11.38 1.66 1.01
CA PHE A 127 12.05 1.87 2.27
C PHE A 127 11.13 1.47 3.43
N VAL A 128 11.54 0.45 4.19
CA VAL A 128 10.76 -0.07 5.31
C VAL A 128 11.08 0.69 6.58
N MET A 129 10.11 1.44 7.10
CA MET A 129 10.25 2.19 8.34
C MET A 129 9.69 1.40 9.52
N LYS A 130 10.48 1.25 10.58
CA LYS A 130 10.16 0.47 11.77
C LYS A 130 10.15 1.31 13.03
N ASN A 131 9.41 0.88 14.05
CA ASN A 131 9.47 1.47 15.38
C ASN A 131 10.65 0.94 16.21
N SER A 132 10.77 1.41 17.45
CA SER A 132 11.76 0.95 18.43
C SER A 132 11.66 -0.53 18.81
N THR A 133 10.51 -1.17 18.60
CA THR A 133 10.30 -2.61 18.79
C THR A 133 10.49 -3.42 17.50
N ASN A 134 11.14 -2.84 16.48
CA ASN A 134 11.44 -3.46 15.17
C ASN A 134 10.19 -3.88 14.37
N SER A 135 9.01 -3.37 14.72
CA SER A 135 7.76 -3.59 13.99
C SER A 135 7.66 -2.61 12.82
N ILE A 136 7.31 -3.12 11.63
CA ILE A 136 7.11 -2.28 10.43
C ILE A 136 5.90 -1.37 10.62
N MET A 137 6.11 -0.07 10.48
CA MET A 137 5.08 0.96 10.56
C MET A 137 4.61 1.38 9.17
N TYR A 138 5.58 1.68 8.29
CA TYR A 138 5.35 2.26 6.98
C TYR A 138 6.23 1.65 5.90
N HIS A 139 5.74 1.75 4.67
CA HIS A 139 6.51 1.54 3.45
C HIS A 139 6.58 2.87 2.70
N PHE A 140 7.78 3.43 2.55
CA PHE A 140 8.01 4.68 1.83
C PHE A 140 8.57 4.38 0.43
N MET A 141 7.92 4.91 -0.60
CA MET A 141 8.28 4.63 -1.99
C MET A 141 7.88 5.78 -2.92
N MET A 142 8.49 5.80 -4.11
CA MET A 142 8.14 6.71 -5.19
C MET A 142 7.53 5.94 -6.37
N ALA A 143 6.51 6.51 -6.99
CA ALA A 143 5.99 6.08 -8.29
C ALA A 143 6.16 7.19 -9.32
N THR A 144 6.56 6.85 -10.55
CA THR A 144 6.88 7.81 -11.61
C THR A 144 6.69 7.22 -13.01
N ASN A 145 6.52 8.09 -14.00
CA ASN A 145 6.59 7.76 -15.43
C ASN A 145 7.96 8.14 -16.05
N ASN A 146 8.97 8.44 -15.22
CA ASN A 146 10.30 8.85 -15.64
C ASN A 146 11.37 7.89 -15.09
N HIS A 147 12.05 7.18 -16.00
CA HIS A 147 13.11 6.25 -15.63
C HIS A 147 14.27 6.90 -14.87
N SER A 148 14.62 8.16 -15.15
CA SER A 148 15.63 8.88 -14.37
C SER A 148 15.17 9.13 -12.93
N GLY A 149 13.87 9.41 -12.74
CA GLY A 149 13.25 9.55 -11.42
C GLY A 149 13.37 8.25 -10.61
N LEU A 150 13.13 7.09 -11.23
CA LEU A 150 13.29 5.79 -10.58
C LEU A 150 14.70 5.60 -10.02
N LYS A 151 15.73 5.90 -10.82
CA LYS A 151 17.13 5.79 -10.40
C LYS A 151 17.45 6.68 -9.20
N ILE A 152 16.99 7.93 -9.25
CA ILE A 152 17.17 8.88 -8.14
C ILE A 152 16.47 8.38 -6.88
N ALA A 153 15.22 7.94 -7.00
CA ALA A 153 14.46 7.47 -5.84
C ALA A 153 15.12 6.26 -5.17
N ASN A 154 15.56 5.28 -5.96
CA ASN A 154 16.27 4.10 -5.45
C ASN A 154 17.62 4.44 -4.80
N ASP A 155 18.25 5.56 -5.18
CA ASP A 155 19.46 6.04 -4.53
C ASP A 155 19.16 6.80 -3.21
N VAL A 156 18.07 7.59 -3.19
CA VAL A 156 17.63 8.36 -2.01
C VAL A 156 17.19 7.46 -0.85
N ILE A 157 16.45 6.40 -1.13
CA ILE A 157 15.90 5.50 -0.09
C ILE A 157 16.95 4.59 0.55
N LYS A 158 18.16 4.48 -0.03
CA LYS A 158 19.23 3.70 0.56
C LYS A 158 19.73 4.43 1.80
N PRO A 159 19.79 3.79 2.98
CA PRO A 159 20.35 4.41 4.17
C PRO A 159 21.84 4.67 3.93
N LYS A 160 22.18 5.92 3.58
CA LYS A 160 23.57 6.36 3.39
C LYS A 160 24.26 6.71 4.71
N TYR A 161 23.49 6.86 5.78
CA TYR A 161 23.96 7.22 7.11
C TYR A 161 23.27 6.33 8.14
N LYS A 162 24.02 5.88 9.16
CA LYS A 162 23.40 5.29 10.35
C LYS A 162 22.64 6.40 11.08
N LEU A 163 21.33 6.19 11.27
CA LEU A 163 20.50 7.01 12.16
C LEU A 163 20.92 6.79 13.61
#